data_AF-A0A3P7J101-F1
#
_entry.id   AF-A0A3P7J101-F1
#
_cell.length_a   1.000
_cell.length_b   1.000
_cell.length_c   1.000
_cell.angle_alpha   90.00
_cell.angle_beta   90.00
_cell.angle_gamma   90.00
#
_symmetry.space_group_name_H-M   'P 1'
#
loop_
_entity.id
_entity.type
_entity.pdbx_description
1 polymer ?
#
loop_
_entity_poly.entity_id
_entity_poly.type
_entity_poly.pdbx_seq_one_letter_code
_entity_poly.pdbx_strand_id
1 'polypeptide(L)'
;MDPALGANQVADKAIDEIHDKGMKFVMNLPISTTSTEHDWFLKSAKRSLPENKNYSGFYHWGAKGAADYFTKHEKEYYMHEKGNKKAAVLNWQNSDLRSHMFTRNMLQEVLSSWIDRGVDGFHLTGIEYLARTVDGSEPDWSAISDVIGDIRNHVDSYTNESTKAAGKKM
;
A
#
# COMPACT_ATOMS: atom_id res chain seq x y z
N MET A 1 -6.43 -3.77 12.94
CA MET A 1 -5.38 -3.45 13.93
C MET A 1 -4.69 -4.75 14.31
N ASP A 2 -3.39 -4.73 14.60
CA ASP A 2 -2.71 -5.91 15.17
C ASP A 2 -3.46 -6.33 16.45
N PRO A 3 -3.83 -7.61 16.64
CA PRO A 3 -4.52 -8.07 17.85
C PRO A 3 -3.82 -7.66 19.16
N ALA A 4 -2.49 -7.54 19.15
CA ALA A 4 -1.71 -7.09 20.30
C ALA A 4 -1.92 -5.61 20.64
N LEU A 5 -2.35 -4.78 19.69
CA LEU A 5 -2.64 -3.35 19.87
C LEU A 5 -4.10 -3.08 20.27
N GLY A 6 -4.94 -4.12 20.29
CA GLY A 6 -6.34 -4.03 20.70
C GLY A 6 -7.32 -3.73 19.57
N ALA A 7 -8.56 -3.41 19.95
CA ALA A 7 -9.63 -3.10 19.01
C ALA A 7 -9.50 -1.67 18.45
N ASN A 8 -10.11 -1.40 17.31
CA ASN A 8 -10.10 -0.06 16.69
C ASN A 8 -10.60 1.06 17.64
N GLN A 9 -11.43 0.74 18.64
CA GLN A 9 -11.91 1.67 19.67
C GLN A 9 -10.77 2.26 20.53
N VAL A 10 -9.66 1.51 20.70
CA VAL A 10 -8.47 2.00 21.39
C VAL A 10 -7.78 3.08 20.55
N ALA A 11 -7.75 2.90 19.23
CA ALA A 11 -7.22 3.90 18.31
C ALA A 11 -8.07 5.19 18.34
N ASP A 12 -9.39 5.05 18.35
CA ASP A 12 -10.32 6.19 18.39
C ASP A 12 -10.05 7.06 19.64
N LYS A 13 -9.96 6.41 20.82
CA LYS A 13 -9.65 7.11 22.07
C LYS A 13 -8.27 7.79 22.06
N ALA A 14 -7.26 7.14 21.48
CA ALA A 14 -5.93 7.72 21.39
C ALA A 14 -5.90 8.95 20.47
N ILE A 15 -6.67 8.93 19.38
CA ILE A 15 -6.81 10.08 18.48
C ILE A 15 -7.45 11.25 19.23
N ASP A 16 -8.55 11.02 19.95
CA ASP A 16 -9.24 12.05 20.73
C ASP A 16 -8.32 12.68 21.80
N GLU A 17 -7.63 11.87 22.59
CA GLU A 17 -6.72 12.35 23.64
C GLU A 17 -5.51 13.13 23.09
N ILE A 18 -5.09 12.84 21.86
CA ILE A 18 -4.03 13.58 21.16
C ILE A 18 -4.57 14.92 20.66
N HIS A 19 -5.79 14.95 20.13
CA HIS A 19 -6.46 16.17 19.69
C HIS A 19 -6.78 17.11 20.85
N ASP A 20 -7.16 16.59 22.02
CA ASP A 20 -7.39 17.37 23.26
C ASP A 20 -6.13 18.16 23.69
N LYS A 21 -4.95 17.71 23.26
CA LYS A 21 -3.66 18.37 23.50
C LYS A 21 -3.24 19.30 22.36
N GLY A 22 -4.12 19.55 21.39
CA GLY A 22 -3.84 20.38 20.20
C GLY A 22 -2.84 19.75 19.22
N MET A 23 -2.59 18.44 19.32
CA MET A 23 -1.65 17.72 18.46
C MET A 23 -2.37 17.06 17.27
N LYS A 24 -1.57 16.56 16.31
CA LYS A 24 -2.04 15.89 15.10
C LYS A 24 -1.63 14.42 15.10
N PHE A 25 -2.51 13.56 14.59
CA PHE A 25 -2.30 12.12 14.51
C PHE A 25 -1.96 11.70 13.08
N VAL A 26 -0.74 11.19 12.86
CA VAL A 26 -0.27 10.69 11.55
C VAL A 26 -0.03 9.19 11.64
N MET A 27 -0.49 8.45 10.62
CA MET A 27 -0.42 6.99 10.56
C MET A 27 0.52 6.52 9.45
N ASN A 28 1.29 5.45 9.69
CA ASN A 28 2.03 4.77 8.63
C ASN A 28 1.07 4.05 7.67
N LEU A 29 1.31 4.23 6.37
CA LEU A 29 0.57 3.58 5.29
C LEU A 29 1.52 2.69 4.48
N PRO A 30 1.69 1.40 4.86
CA PRO A 30 2.59 0.48 4.20
C PRO A 30 1.95 -0.09 2.92
N ILE A 31 2.16 0.61 1.81
CA ILE A 31 1.52 0.29 0.53
C ILE A 31 2.48 -0.26 -0.53
N SER A 32 3.78 -0.23 -0.28
CA SER A 32 4.78 -0.63 -1.28
C SER A 32 5.05 -2.13 -1.28
N THR A 33 4.92 -2.79 -0.13
CA THR A 33 5.22 -4.22 0.03
C THR A 33 4.16 -4.91 0.88
N THR A 34 4.11 -6.24 0.78
CA THR A 34 3.32 -7.09 1.69
C THR A 34 4.15 -8.31 2.07
N SER A 35 3.75 -9.00 3.14
CA SER A 35 4.35 -10.29 3.49
C SER A 35 4.17 -11.30 2.35
N THR A 36 5.15 -12.17 2.12
CA THR A 36 4.99 -13.37 1.28
C THR A 36 3.95 -14.36 1.82
N GLU A 37 3.49 -14.16 3.06
CA GLU A 37 2.38 -14.91 3.67
C GLU A 37 1.02 -14.22 3.43
N HIS A 38 1.00 -13.01 2.85
CA HIS A 38 -0.23 -12.30 2.54
C HIS A 38 -1.02 -13.01 1.44
N ASP A 39 -2.35 -13.05 1.58
CA ASP A 39 -3.25 -13.71 0.64
C ASP A 39 -3.04 -13.28 -0.81
N TRP A 40 -2.76 -12.00 -1.04
CA TRP A 40 -2.48 -11.50 -2.39
C TRP A 40 -1.23 -12.14 -2.99
N PHE A 41 -0.16 -12.29 -2.22
CA PHE A 41 1.06 -12.93 -2.71
C PHE A 41 0.82 -14.40 -3.00
N LEU A 42 0.14 -15.11 -2.08
CA LEU A 42 -0.19 -16.53 -2.25
C LEU A 42 -1.08 -16.78 -3.47
N LYS A 43 -2.07 -15.91 -3.72
CA LYS A 43 -2.94 -15.98 -4.91
C LYS A 43 -2.16 -15.61 -6.18
N SER A 44 -1.34 -14.57 -6.15
CA SER A 44 -0.50 -14.15 -7.27
C SER A 44 0.52 -15.23 -7.67
N ALA A 45 1.13 -15.92 -6.70
CA ALA A 45 2.02 -17.05 -6.94
C ALA A 45 1.28 -18.21 -7.64
N LYS A 46 -0.02 -18.37 -7.39
CA LYS A 46 -0.90 -19.39 -8.00
C LYS A 46 -1.79 -18.82 -9.10
N ARG A 47 -1.34 -17.78 -9.80
CA ARG A 47 -2.09 -17.06 -10.86
C ARG A 47 -2.43 -17.89 -12.10
N SER A 48 -1.85 -19.09 -12.24
CA SER A 48 -2.24 -20.06 -13.27
C SER A 48 -3.62 -20.67 -13.03
N LEU A 49 -4.12 -20.61 -11.78
CA LEU A 49 -5.48 -21.03 -11.43
C LEU A 49 -6.48 -19.94 -11.85
N PRO A 50 -7.60 -20.30 -12.53
CA PRO A 50 -8.58 -19.32 -13.03
C PRO A 50 -9.11 -18.35 -11.96
N GLU A 51 -9.36 -18.84 -10.74
CA GLU A 51 -9.84 -18.05 -9.61
C GLU A 51 -8.84 -16.99 -9.12
N ASN A 52 -7.56 -17.15 -9.44
CA ASN A 52 -6.49 -16.25 -9.02
C ASN A 52 -6.03 -15.30 -10.12
N LYS A 53 -6.64 -15.35 -11.31
CA LYS A 53 -6.22 -14.58 -12.48
C LYS A 53 -6.13 -13.06 -12.22
N ASN A 54 -7.03 -12.54 -11.37
CA ASN A 54 -7.07 -11.12 -11.02
C ASN A 54 -5.90 -10.65 -10.14
N TYR A 55 -5.13 -11.57 -9.55
CA TYR A 55 -3.94 -11.26 -8.74
C TYR A 55 -2.64 -11.38 -9.54
N SER A 56 -2.73 -11.75 -10.82
CA SER A 56 -1.55 -12.06 -11.64
C SER A 56 -0.58 -10.88 -11.77
N GLY A 57 -1.09 -9.66 -11.81
CA GLY A 57 -0.31 -8.42 -11.92
C GLY A 57 0.04 -7.75 -10.59
N PHE A 58 -0.32 -8.32 -9.43
CA PHE A 58 -0.17 -7.63 -8.14
C PHE A 58 1.29 -7.49 -7.67
N TYR A 59 2.18 -8.35 -8.16
CA TYR A 59 3.60 -8.36 -7.81
C TYR A 59 4.45 -8.42 -9.08
N HIS A 60 5.71 -8.01 -8.97
CA HIS A 60 6.68 -8.14 -10.05
C HIS A 60 7.18 -9.59 -10.15
N TRP A 61 6.63 -10.35 -11.09
CA TRP A 61 7.09 -11.69 -11.47
C TRP A 61 7.89 -11.63 -12.76
N GLY A 62 8.95 -12.43 -12.88
CA GLY A 62 9.68 -12.51 -14.15
C GLY A 62 10.99 -13.29 -14.10
N ALA A 63 11.83 -13.00 -15.10
CA ALA A 63 13.21 -13.44 -15.12
C ALA A 63 14.00 -12.83 -13.95
N LYS A 64 15.14 -13.44 -13.62
CA LYS A 64 16.00 -12.97 -12.52
C LYS A 64 16.46 -11.52 -12.78
N GLY A 65 16.08 -10.60 -11.90
CA GLY A 65 16.61 -9.23 -11.86
C GLY A 65 17.91 -9.13 -11.03
N ALA A 66 18.18 -7.94 -10.50
CA ALA A 66 19.30 -7.71 -9.60
C ALA A 66 19.21 -8.60 -8.35
N ALA A 67 20.32 -9.24 -7.98
CA ALA A 67 20.35 -10.29 -6.96
C ALA A 67 19.88 -9.83 -5.57
N ASP A 68 20.04 -8.53 -5.26
CA ASP A 68 19.62 -7.92 -4.00
C ASP A 68 18.10 -7.74 -3.89
N TYR A 69 17.39 -7.74 -5.02
CA TYR A 69 15.98 -7.39 -5.13
C TYR A 69 15.09 -8.53 -5.63
N PHE A 70 15.67 -9.63 -6.14
CA PHE A 70 14.91 -10.76 -6.67
C PHE A 70 15.31 -12.08 -6.02
N THR A 71 14.30 -12.84 -5.60
CA THR A 71 14.46 -14.20 -5.08
C THR A 71 13.60 -15.17 -5.88
N LYS A 72 14.11 -16.39 -6.08
CA LYS A 72 13.41 -17.46 -6.79
C LYS A 72 12.24 -18.00 -5.94
N HIS A 73 11.08 -18.15 -6.56
CA HIS A 73 9.92 -18.84 -6.02
C HIS A 73 9.43 -19.84 -7.07
N GLU A 74 9.57 -21.13 -6.76
CA GLU A 74 9.35 -22.24 -7.70
C GLU A 74 10.12 -22.10 -9.03
N LYS A 75 9.43 -21.73 -10.11
CA LYS A 75 9.98 -21.64 -11.47
C LYS A 75 10.34 -20.22 -11.90
N GLU A 76 9.95 -19.22 -11.12
CA GLU A 76 10.09 -17.80 -11.46
C GLU A 76 10.77 -17.03 -10.34
N TYR A 77 11.04 -15.74 -10.57
CA TYR A 77 11.56 -14.84 -9.55
C TYR A 77 10.51 -13.77 -9.25
N TYR A 78 10.47 -13.32 -8.01
CA TYR A 78 9.68 -12.18 -7.58
C TYR A 78 10.56 -11.09 -7.00
N MET A 79 10.14 -9.83 -7.14
CA MET A 79 10.80 -8.69 -6.52
C MET A 79 10.44 -8.57 -5.04
N HIS A 80 11.43 -8.27 -4.21
CA HIS A 80 11.29 -8.01 -2.79
C HIS A 80 12.13 -6.80 -2.37
N GLU A 81 11.84 -6.26 -1.19
CA GLU A 81 12.65 -5.22 -0.58
C GLU A 81 14.10 -5.69 -0.38
N LYS A 82 15.07 -4.79 -0.59
CA LYS A 82 16.50 -5.12 -0.45
C LYS A 82 16.79 -5.71 0.93
N GLY A 83 17.35 -6.91 0.96
CA GLY A 83 17.69 -7.60 2.21
C GLY A 83 16.50 -8.20 2.97
N ASN A 84 15.26 -8.02 2.50
CA ASN A 84 14.07 -8.57 3.13
C ASN A 84 13.19 -9.34 2.13
N LYS A 85 13.53 -10.63 1.96
CA LYS A 85 12.83 -11.53 1.03
C LYS A 85 11.36 -11.78 1.40
N LYS A 86 10.96 -11.50 2.65
CA LYS A 86 9.58 -11.65 3.11
C LYS A 86 8.70 -10.45 2.73
N ALA A 87 9.28 -9.31 2.38
CA ALA A 87 8.55 -8.13 1.93
C ALA A 87 8.50 -8.11 0.40
N ALA A 88 7.50 -8.79 -0.18
CA ALA A 88 7.29 -8.83 -1.62
C ALA A 88 6.76 -7.48 -2.13
N VAL A 89 7.34 -6.95 -3.20
CA VAL A 89 7.04 -5.63 -3.75
C VAL A 89 5.78 -5.69 -4.60
N LEU A 90 4.81 -4.82 -4.26
CA LEU A 90 3.58 -4.64 -5.02
C LEU A 90 3.87 -3.88 -6.32
N ASN A 91 3.26 -4.31 -7.42
CA ASN A 91 3.48 -3.73 -8.73
C ASN A 91 2.52 -2.58 -9.03
N TRP A 92 2.79 -1.38 -8.50
CA TRP A 92 1.96 -0.19 -8.77
C TRP A 92 2.07 0.32 -10.21
N GLN A 93 2.99 -0.20 -11.00
CA GLN A 93 3.05 0.05 -12.45
C GLN A 93 2.02 -0.80 -13.22
N ASN A 94 1.37 -1.77 -12.56
CA ASN A 94 0.29 -2.56 -13.14
C ASN A 94 -1.08 -1.91 -12.91
N SER A 95 -1.86 -1.77 -13.98
CA SER A 95 -3.19 -1.15 -13.95
C SER A 95 -4.20 -1.92 -13.09
N ASP A 96 -4.14 -3.26 -13.06
CA ASP A 96 -5.08 -4.06 -12.27
C ASP A 96 -4.85 -3.83 -10.78
N LEU A 97 -3.58 -3.73 -10.35
CA LEU A 97 -3.27 -3.35 -8.98
C LEU A 97 -3.77 -1.94 -8.67
N ARG A 98 -3.45 -0.94 -9.50
CA ARG A 98 -3.91 0.45 -9.29
C ARG A 98 -5.44 0.50 -9.19
N SER A 99 -6.15 -0.12 -10.12
CA SER A 99 -7.62 -0.20 -10.07
C SER A 99 -8.09 -0.89 -8.80
N HIS A 100 -7.47 -1.99 -8.36
CA HIS A 100 -7.86 -2.66 -7.13
C HIS A 100 -7.69 -1.77 -5.89
N MET A 101 -6.57 -1.03 -5.82
CA MET A 101 -6.24 -0.13 -4.73
C MET A 101 -7.22 1.03 -4.60
N PHE A 102 -7.59 1.66 -5.73
CA PHE A 102 -8.41 2.86 -5.76
C PHE A 102 -9.92 2.63 -5.89
N THR A 103 -10.35 1.54 -6.55
CA THR A 103 -11.77 1.38 -6.93
C THR A 103 -12.50 0.25 -6.20
N ARG A 104 -11.78 -0.67 -5.55
CA ARG A 104 -12.41 -1.90 -5.06
C ARG A 104 -12.24 -2.22 -3.60
N ASN A 105 -11.20 -1.74 -2.90
CA ASN A 105 -11.02 -2.09 -1.48
C ASN A 105 -10.14 -1.08 -0.71
N MET A 106 -8.84 -1.05 -0.99
CA MET A 106 -7.90 -0.70 0.08
C MET A 106 -7.82 0.79 0.38
N LEU A 107 -7.44 1.65 -0.57
CA LEU A 107 -7.24 3.07 -0.24
C LEU A 107 -8.57 3.77 0.03
N GLN A 108 -9.61 3.46 -0.76
CA GLN A 108 -10.91 4.06 -0.57
C GLN A 108 -11.54 3.68 0.78
N GLU A 109 -11.61 2.42 1.16
CA GLU A 109 -12.28 2.07 2.41
C GLU A 109 -11.39 2.33 3.63
N VAL A 110 -10.09 2.00 3.54
CA VAL A 110 -9.17 2.11 4.67
C VAL A 110 -8.82 3.57 4.95
N LEU A 111 -8.40 4.36 3.94
CA LEU A 111 -8.05 5.75 4.19
C LEU A 111 -9.27 6.54 4.62
N SER A 112 -10.40 6.43 3.91
CA SER A 112 -11.63 7.11 4.30
C SER A 112 -12.08 6.75 5.71
N SER A 113 -12.01 5.47 6.10
CA SER A 113 -12.37 5.06 7.46
C SER A 113 -11.45 5.67 8.52
N TRP A 114 -10.14 5.76 8.27
CA TRP A 114 -9.19 6.38 9.21
C TRP A 114 -9.30 7.90 9.25
N ILE A 115 -9.56 8.53 8.11
CA ILE A 115 -9.84 9.96 8.00
C ILE A 115 -11.07 10.31 8.84
N ASP A 116 -12.15 9.54 8.70
CA ASP A 116 -13.39 9.70 9.47
C ASP A 116 -13.21 9.47 10.97
N ARG A 117 -12.20 8.69 11.38
CA ARG A 117 -11.80 8.48 12.78
C ARG A 117 -10.92 9.60 13.33
N GLY A 118 -10.54 10.58 12.51
CA GLY A 118 -9.77 11.74 12.93
C GLY A 118 -8.28 11.71 12.58
N VAL A 119 -7.79 10.70 11.84
CA VAL A 119 -6.40 10.72 11.33
C VAL A 119 -6.15 11.99 10.51
N ASP A 120 -5.06 12.68 10.79
CA ASP A 120 -4.69 13.97 10.20
C ASP A 120 -3.71 13.86 9.04
N GLY A 121 -3.07 12.69 8.86
CA GLY A 121 -2.20 12.45 7.73
C GLY A 121 -1.71 11.01 7.65
N PHE A 122 -1.14 10.66 6.50
CA PHE A 122 -0.53 9.36 6.27
C PHE A 122 0.94 9.52 5.91
N HIS A 123 1.80 8.75 6.56
CA HIS A 123 3.20 8.62 6.21
C HIS A 123 3.39 7.39 5.32
N LEU A 124 3.74 7.64 4.06
CA LEU A 124 4.01 6.60 3.06
C LEU A 124 5.40 5.99 3.31
N THR A 125 5.46 4.70 3.60
CA THR A 125 6.73 4.00 3.86
C THR A 125 7.19 3.22 2.63
N GLY A 126 8.49 3.23 2.35
CA GLY A 126 9.07 2.45 1.24
C GLY A 126 8.68 2.99 -0.14
N ILE A 127 8.55 4.31 -0.29
CA ILE A 127 8.09 4.95 -1.54
C ILE A 127 8.94 4.59 -2.76
N GLU A 128 10.23 4.28 -2.55
CA GLU A 128 11.18 3.82 -3.55
C GLU A 128 10.85 2.43 -4.13
N TYR A 129 9.88 1.74 -3.55
CA TYR A 129 9.35 0.47 -4.04
C TYR A 129 7.96 0.61 -4.69
N LEU A 130 7.39 1.82 -4.77
CA LEU A 130 6.16 2.04 -5.53
C LEU A 130 6.41 1.84 -7.03
N ALA A 131 7.57 2.22 -7.54
CA ALA A 131 7.97 1.87 -8.89
C ALA A 131 9.49 1.72 -8.99
N ARG A 132 9.94 0.73 -9.75
CA ARG A 132 11.37 0.45 -9.96
C ARG A 132 11.61 0.08 -11.43
N THR A 133 12.88 0.06 -11.81
CA THR A 133 13.33 -0.50 -13.09
C THR A 133 12.94 -1.98 -13.20
N VAL A 134 12.93 -2.51 -14.43
CA VAL A 134 12.55 -3.92 -14.69
C VAL A 134 13.42 -4.91 -13.91
N ASP A 135 14.71 -4.61 -13.74
CA ASP A 135 15.64 -5.41 -12.94
C ASP A 135 15.60 -5.10 -11.44
N GLY A 136 14.80 -4.11 -11.03
CA GLY A 136 14.58 -3.68 -9.66
C GLY A 136 15.74 -2.91 -9.03
N SER A 137 16.84 -2.64 -9.74
CA SER A 137 18.02 -2.03 -9.10
C SER A 137 17.79 -0.58 -8.71
N GLU A 138 17.03 0.18 -9.50
CA GLU A 138 16.82 1.61 -9.33
C GLU A 138 15.33 1.97 -9.16
N PRO A 139 14.99 2.98 -8.34
CA PRO A 139 13.65 3.54 -8.28
C PRO A 139 13.30 4.32 -9.56
N ASP A 140 12.06 4.22 -10.01
CA ASP A 140 11.52 5.06 -11.09
C ASP A 140 10.79 6.26 -10.48
N TRP A 141 11.52 7.35 -10.23
CA TRP A 141 10.99 8.52 -9.56
C TRP A 141 9.82 9.20 -10.30
N SER A 142 9.78 9.11 -11.63
CA SER A 142 8.66 9.65 -12.40
C SER A 142 7.39 8.85 -12.10
N ALA A 143 7.46 7.52 -12.23
CA ALA A 143 6.31 6.67 -11.95
C ALA A 143 5.91 6.70 -10.46
N ILE A 144 6.87 6.83 -9.54
CA ILE A 144 6.61 7.02 -8.10
C ILE A 144 5.81 8.31 -7.89
N SER A 145 6.22 9.42 -8.50
CA SER A 145 5.52 10.71 -8.40
C SER A 145 4.08 10.60 -8.89
N ASP A 146 3.84 9.86 -9.97
CA ASP A 146 2.48 9.63 -10.48
C ASP A 146 1.62 8.84 -9.48
N VAL A 147 2.15 7.77 -8.87
CA VAL A 147 1.43 7.01 -7.82
C VAL A 147 1.09 7.90 -6.63
N ILE A 148 2.05 8.70 -6.15
CA ILE A 148 1.84 9.62 -5.02
C ILE A 148 0.79 10.66 -5.39
N GLY A 149 0.81 11.18 -6.62
CA GLY A 149 -0.20 12.09 -7.14
C GLY A 149 -1.60 11.48 -7.12
N ASP A 150 -1.76 10.24 -7.57
CA ASP A 150 -3.03 9.52 -7.53
C ASP A 150 -3.56 9.36 -6.08
N ILE A 151 -2.69 9.00 -5.14
CA ILE A 151 -3.05 8.87 -3.71
C ILE A 151 -3.47 10.23 -3.14
N ARG A 152 -2.71 11.29 -3.42
CA ARG A 152 -3.02 12.66 -2.99
C ARG A 152 -4.39 13.09 -3.49
N ASN A 153 -4.63 12.94 -4.80
CA ASN A 153 -5.90 13.29 -5.42
C ASN A 153 -7.07 12.53 -4.78
N HIS A 154 -6.88 11.25 -4.45
CA HIS A 154 -7.90 10.46 -3.77
C HIS A 154 -8.24 11.01 -2.37
N VAL A 155 -7.22 11.35 -1.56
CA VAL A 155 -7.41 11.95 -0.23
C VAL A 155 -8.06 13.33 -0.34
N ASP A 156 -7.65 14.15 -1.30
CA ASP A 156 -8.25 15.46 -1.56
C ASP A 156 -9.73 15.37 -1.94
N SER A 157 -10.07 14.49 -2.89
CA SER A 157 -11.47 14.28 -3.28
C SER A 157 -12.32 13.85 -2.08
N TYR A 158 -11.83 12.90 -1.28
CA TYR A 158 -12.59 12.40 -0.14
C TYR A 158 -12.78 13.45 0.97
N THR A 159 -11.72 14.20 1.31
CA THR A 159 -11.79 15.22 2.37
C THR A 159 -12.68 16.41 1.99
N ASN A 160 -12.79 16.72 0.69
CA ASN A 160 -13.71 17.74 0.20
C ASN A 160 -15.18 17.29 0.18
N GLU A 161 -15.43 15.99 -0.03
CA GLU A 161 -16.79 15.42 -0.13
C GLU A 161 -17.36 14.93 1.21
N SER A 162 -16.49 14.52 2.15
CA SER A 162 -16.91 13.96 3.45
C SER A 162 -17.56 15.03 4.34
N THR A 163 -18.74 14.74 4.86
CA THR A 163 -19.43 15.59 5.84
C THR A 163 -18.75 15.63 7.22
N LYS A 164 -17.90 14.64 7.52
CA LYS A 164 -17.14 14.55 8.78
C LYS A 164 -15.74 15.15 8.68
N ALA A 165 -15.12 15.09 7.50
CA ALA A 165 -13.78 15.60 7.26
C ALA A 165 -13.74 16.89 6.42
N ALA A 166 -14.92 17.49 6.15
CA ALA A 166 -15.06 18.68 5.31
C ALA A 166 -14.09 19.80 5.71
N GLY A 167 -13.24 20.23 4.78
CA GLY A 167 -12.31 21.34 4.99
C GLY A 167 -11.05 20.98 5.79
N LYS A 168 -10.84 19.70 6.14
CA LYS A 168 -9.60 19.25 6.75
C LYS A 168 -8.47 19.25 5.71
N LYS A 169 -7.46 20.10 5.88
CA LYS A 169 -6.21 20.01 5.12
C LYS A 169 -5.40 18.83 5.65
N MET A 170 -5.36 17.75 4.88
CA MET A 170 -4.48 16.60 5.07
C MET A 170 -3.25 16.71 4.17
#